data_AF-A0A0D8FXT4-F1
#
_entry.id   AF-A0A0D8FXT4-F1
#
_cell.length_a   1.000
_cell.length_b   1.000
_cell.length_c   1.000
_cell.angle_alpha   90.00
_cell.angle_beta   90.00
_cell.angle_gamma   90.00
#
_symmetry.space_group_name_H-M   'P 1'
#
loop_
_entity.id
_entity.type
_entity.pdbx_description
1 polymer ?
#
loop_
_entity_poly.entity_id
_entity_poly.type
_entity_poly.pdbx_seq_one_letter_code
_entity_poly.pdbx_strand_id
1 'polypeptide(L)'
;MNEPRLKDIFEALIEVVSKLDIDETLTLLADHTRSLTRSRYAAIGVLDPEHEHQLLDFVTSGIDSRERELIGKPPSGDGLLGTVITSRSAVISNSIADDKRAIGFPPNHPTMKHFLGVPIITGERVFGNIYVTDRLDDQPFDQIDVAILETLATGASAVIGNLLLRQALMRAQVEDDRTRIARDLHDDIIQRLFAVGLQLQAALPSLQRTDGARFVRQAIEDLDAAIGEIRTTIFELEASRGDSPRAEILDLTSRLCMIAGLREHVVFSGPIDTLLTNSTKSLALTVLRELITNVIKHADANELRVEIQVSDNLKILVVDDGIGISDDPHIGHGIVNLHAKATDHGGSFSIAAGPLGGSRATFIVPL
;
A
#
# COMPACT_ATOMS: atom_id res chain seq x y z
N MET A 1 36.59 -28.38 -12.91
CA MET A 1 35.82 -27.63 -13.92
C MET A 1 36.79 -27.16 -14.99
N ASN A 2 36.52 -27.42 -16.27
CA ASN A 2 37.41 -26.98 -17.34
C ASN A 2 37.30 -25.45 -17.52
N GLU A 3 38.43 -24.79 -17.81
CA GLU A 3 38.56 -23.34 -18.01
C GLU A 3 37.46 -22.68 -18.89
N PRO A 4 37.01 -23.26 -20.03
CA PRO A 4 35.92 -22.68 -20.81
C PRO A 4 34.57 -22.62 -20.05
N ARG A 5 34.22 -23.63 -19.24
CA ARG A 5 32.95 -23.61 -18.47
C ARG A 5 32.92 -22.51 -17.41
N LEU A 6 34.06 -22.23 -16.78
CA LEU A 6 34.15 -21.15 -15.79
C LEU A 6 33.94 -19.78 -16.44
N LYS A 7 34.53 -19.58 -17.62
CA LYS A 7 34.36 -18.37 -18.41
C LYS A 7 32.89 -18.12 -18.76
N ASP A 8 32.19 -19.15 -19.26
CA ASP A 8 30.78 -19.03 -19.64
C ASP A 8 29.88 -18.66 -18.44
N ILE A 9 30.16 -19.20 -17.25
CA ILE A 9 29.45 -18.83 -16.00
C ILE A 9 29.71 -17.36 -15.64
N PHE A 10 30.95 -16.88 -15.75
CA PHE A 10 31.27 -15.48 -15.48
C PHE A 10 30.60 -14.53 -16.48
N GLU A 11 30.61 -14.87 -17.77
CA GLU A 11 29.94 -14.08 -18.80
C GLU A 11 28.43 -13.99 -18.55
N ALA A 12 27.80 -15.12 -18.21
CA ALA A 12 26.39 -15.15 -17.81
C ALA A 12 26.10 -14.24 -16.61
N LEU A 13 26.92 -14.30 -15.56
CA LEU A 13 26.73 -13.47 -14.37
C LEU A 13 26.93 -11.97 -14.67
N ILE A 14 27.91 -11.60 -15.50
CA ILE A 14 28.13 -10.21 -15.91
C ILE A 14 26.90 -9.67 -16.66
N GLU A 15 26.35 -10.47 -17.56
CA GLU A 15 25.16 -10.08 -18.32
C GLU A 15 23.95 -9.88 -17.42
N VAL A 16 23.72 -10.80 -16.46
CA VAL A 16 22.65 -10.71 -15.46
C VAL A 16 22.83 -9.46 -14.58
N VAL A 17 24.05 -9.15 -14.12
CA VAL A 17 24.33 -7.95 -13.29
C VAL A 17 24.13 -6.65 -14.06
N SER A 18 24.24 -6.66 -15.39
CA SER A 18 24.05 -5.47 -16.24
C SER A 18 22.58 -5.07 -16.38
N LYS A 19 21.64 -5.95 -16.00
CA LYS A 19 20.20 -5.69 -16.09
C LYS A 19 19.72 -4.81 -14.95
N LEU A 20 18.79 -3.92 -15.29
CA LEU A 20 18.15 -3.00 -14.33
C LEU A 20 16.73 -3.43 -13.98
N ASP A 21 16.19 -4.41 -14.69
CA ASP A 21 14.82 -4.88 -14.58
C ASP A 21 14.78 -6.33 -14.07
N ILE A 22 13.88 -6.62 -13.14
CA ILE A 22 13.81 -7.93 -12.48
C ILE A 22 13.32 -9.02 -13.43
N ASP A 23 12.36 -8.72 -14.31
CA ASP A 23 11.77 -9.70 -15.22
C ASP A 23 12.78 -10.10 -16.31
N GLU A 24 13.51 -9.11 -16.85
CA GLU A 24 14.64 -9.37 -17.76
C GLU A 24 15.75 -10.19 -17.09
N THR A 25 16.07 -9.88 -15.83
CA THR A 25 17.10 -10.57 -15.06
C THR A 25 16.72 -12.04 -14.86
N LEU A 26 15.47 -12.32 -14.45
CA LEU A 26 14.98 -13.68 -14.23
C LEU A 26 14.94 -14.48 -15.54
N THR A 27 14.47 -13.89 -16.63
CA THR A 27 14.45 -14.55 -17.95
C THR A 27 15.84 -14.94 -18.41
N LEU A 28 16.79 -14.00 -18.32
CA LEU A 28 18.17 -14.24 -18.73
C LEU A 28 18.85 -15.32 -17.86
N LEU A 29 18.57 -15.31 -16.55
CA LEU A 29 19.10 -16.32 -15.64
C LEU A 29 18.54 -17.71 -15.94
N ALA A 30 17.25 -17.83 -16.28
CA ALA A 30 16.65 -19.10 -16.69
C ALA A 30 17.32 -19.64 -17.97
N ASP A 31 17.55 -18.77 -18.95
CA ASP A 31 18.21 -19.13 -20.21
C ASP A 31 19.67 -19.56 -20.01
N HIS A 32 20.44 -18.82 -19.21
CA HIS A 32 21.82 -19.18 -18.88
C HIS A 32 21.89 -20.48 -18.11
N THR A 33 21.01 -20.69 -17.13
CA THR A 33 20.94 -21.94 -16.38
C THR A 33 20.64 -23.13 -17.31
N ARG A 34 19.68 -22.97 -18.23
CA ARG A 34 19.36 -23.99 -19.25
C ARG A 34 20.56 -24.30 -20.13
N SER A 35 21.24 -23.27 -20.63
CA SER A 35 22.37 -23.39 -21.57
C SER A 35 23.60 -24.03 -20.92
N LEU A 36 24.03 -23.54 -19.75
CA LEU A 36 25.24 -23.97 -19.06
C LEU A 36 25.16 -25.43 -18.57
N THR A 37 23.96 -25.87 -18.17
CA THR A 37 23.70 -27.27 -17.79
C THR A 37 23.33 -28.17 -18.96
N ARG A 38 23.16 -27.60 -20.18
CA ARG A 38 22.68 -28.31 -21.36
C ARG A 38 21.36 -29.04 -21.08
N SER A 39 20.44 -28.37 -20.39
CA SER A 39 19.12 -28.91 -20.03
C SER A 39 18.08 -28.56 -21.07
N ARG A 40 17.04 -29.38 -21.18
CA ARG A 40 15.91 -29.13 -22.07
C ARG A 40 15.02 -28.01 -21.53
N TYR A 41 14.83 -27.98 -20.20
CA TYR A 41 14.04 -26.95 -19.55
C TYR A 41 14.78 -26.39 -18.33
N ALA A 42 14.56 -25.11 -18.06
CA ALA A 42 14.91 -24.46 -16.80
C ALA A 42 13.75 -23.60 -16.35
N ALA A 43 13.66 -23.34 -15.05
CA ALA A 43 12.75 -22.33 -14.54
C ALA A 43 13.26 -21.71 -13.25
N ILE A 44 12.72 -20.53 -12.97
CA ILE A 44 12.97 -19.78 -11.74
C ILE A 44 11.62 -19.46 -11.12
N GLY A 45 11.43 -19.89 -9.88
CA GLY A 45 10.29 -19.51 -9.06
C GLY A 45 10.70 -18.42 -8.08
N VAL A 46 9.93 -17.34 -8.02
CA VAL A 46 10.05 -16.27 -7.02
C VAL A 46 8.96 -16.44 -5.99
N LEU A 47 9.31 -16.46 -4.71
CA LEU A 47 8.35 -16.60 -3.62
C LEU A 47 7.66 -15.29 -3.29
N ASP A 48 6.39 -15.40 -2.95
CA ASP A 48 5.61 -14.32 -2.37
C ASP A 48 6.17 -13.95 -0.97
N PRO A 49 6.54 -12.68 -0.74
CA PRO A 49 6.95 -12.22 0.58
C PRO A 49 5.95 -12.39 1.71
N GLU A 50 4.66 -12.41 1.42
CA GLU A 50 3.60 -12.56 2.41
C GLU A 50 3.18 -14.01 2.60
N HIS A 51 3.49 -14.87 1.61
CA HIS A 51 3.11 -16.27 1.58
C HIS A 51 4.31 -17.16 1.20
N GLU A 52 5.10 -17.58 2.19
CA GLU A 52 6.40 -18.27 2.04
C GLU A 52 6.40 -19.59 1.24
N HIS A 53 5.23 -20.06 0.80
CA HIS A 53 5.05 -21.27 -0.02
C HIS A 53 4.39 -21.01 -1.38
N GLN A 54 3.97 -19.78 -1.67
CA GLN A 54 3.38 -19.44 -2.97
C GLN A 54 4.40 -18.76 -3.85
N LEU A 55 4.35 -19.06 -5.15
CA LEU A 55 5.15 -18.34 -6.13
C LEU A 55 4.43 -17.06 -6.55
N LEU A 56 5.10 -15.92 -6.38
CA LEU A 56 4.69 -14.63 -6.92
C LEU A 56 4.93 -14.57 -8.43
N ASP A 57 6.06 -15.11 -8.88
CA ASP A 57 6.43 -15.15 -10.29
C ASP A 57 7.11 -16.48 -10.66
N PHE A 58 6.99 -16.85 -11.93
CA PHE A 58 7.49 -18.12 -12.45
C PHE A 58 7.91 -18.01 -13.91
N VAL A 59 9.22 -17.87 -14.11
CA VAL A 59 9.84 -17.71 -15.41
C VAL A 59 10.40 -19.05 -15.90
N THR A 60 10.11 -19.40 -17.14
CA THR A 60 10.50 -20.68 -17.74
C THR A 60 11.34 -20.47 -18.98
N SER A 61 12.31 -21.35 -19.19
CA SER A 61 13.13 -21.44 -20.39
C SER A 61 13.01 -22.84 -20.99
N GLY A 62 12.71 -22.92 -22.28
CA GLY A 62 12.59 -24.18 -23.03
C GLY A 62 11.14 -24.64 -23.26
N ILE A 63 10.18 -23.90 -22.72
CA ILE A 63 8.74 -24.02 -22.98
C ILE A 63 8.33 -22.80 -23.80
N ASP A 64 7.67 -22.99 -24.94
CA ASP A 64 7.21 -21.87 -25.75
C ASP A 64 5.93 -21.21 -25.18
N SER A 65 5.58 -20.02 -25.66
CA SER A 65 4.44 -19.27 -25.14
C SER A 65 3.11 -20.01 -25.27
N ARG A 66 2.94 -20.81 -26.34
CA ARG A 66 1.71 -21.57 -26.58
C ARG A 66 1.62 -22.76 -25.64
N GLU A 67 2.72 -23.48 -25.44
CA GLU A 67 2.80 -24.55 -24.44
C GLU A 67 2.53 -24.00 -23.03
N ARG A 68 3.10 -22.84 -22.68
CA ARG A 68 2.89 -22.18 -21.39
C ARG A 68 1.43 -21.83 -21.15
N GLU A 69 0.73 -21.29 -22.16
CA GLU A 69 -0.71 -21.02 -22.09
C GLU A 69 -1.54 -22.29 -21.90
N LEU A 70 -1.19 -23.38 -22.58
CA LEU A 70 -1.88 -24.67 -22.48
C LEU A 70 -1.69 -25.35 -21.11
N ILE A 71 -0.52 -25.18 -20.49
CA ILE A 71 -0.22 -25.65 -19.13
C ILE A 71 -1.04 -24.88 -18.09
N GLY A 72 -1.19 -23.57 -18.28
CA GLY A 72 -1.98 -22.70 -17.43
C GLY A 72 -1.24 -22.19 -16.20
N LYS A 73 -1.83 -22.39 -15.01
CA LYS A 73 -1.36 -21.76 -13.76
C LYS A 73 0.07 -22.22 -13.40
N PRO A 74 0.91 -21.31 -12.85
CA PRO A 74 2.21 -21.69 -12.33
C PRO A 74 2.08 -22.66 -11.14
N PRO A 75 3.14 -23.44 -10.85
CA PRO A 75 3.12 -24.38 -9.73
C PRO A 75 2.98 -23.65 -8.39
N SER A 76 2.30 -24.28 -7.43
CA SER A 76 2.05 -23.71 -6.10
C SER A 76 3.20 -23.90 -5.11
N GLY A 77 4.43 -24.16 -5.59
CA GLY A 77 5.59 -24.36 -4.72
C GLY A 77 5.61 -25.69 -3.96
N ASP A 78 4.79 -26.67 -4.33
CA ASP A 78 4.72 -27.99 -3.69
C ASP A 78 5.71 -29.02 -4.29
N GLY A 79 5.82 -30.18 -3.64
CA GLY A 79 6.60 -31.33 -4.11
C GLY A 79 8.11 -31.11 -4.13
N LEU A 80 8.78 -31.45 -5.24
CA LEU A 80 10.22 -31.23 -5.39
C LEU A 80 10.60 -29.74 -5.30
N LEU A 81 9.77 -28.84 -5.82
CA LEU A 81 9.99 -27.39 -5.74
C LEU A 81 9.93 -26.90 -4.29
N GLY A 82 8.92 -27.35 -3.54
CA GLY A 82 8.77 -27.05 -2.11
C GLY A 82 9.88 -27.65 -1.27
N THR A 83 10.42 -28.81 -1.66
CA THR A 83 11.56 -29.42 -0.99
C THR A 83 12.79 -28.53 -1.09
N VAL A 84 13.07 -27.94 -2.27
CA VAL A 84 14.21 -27.02 -2.45
C VAL A 84 14.11 -25.82 -1.50
N ILE A 85 12.90 -25.27 -1.36
CA ILE A 85 12.63 -24.11 -0.50
C ILE A 85 12.78 -24.47 0.97
N THR A 86 12.14 -25.56 1.40
CA THR A 86 12.11 -25.97 2.81
C THR A 86 13.44 -26.53 3.30
N SER A 87 14.17 -27.29 2.47
CA SER A 87 15.47 -27.84 2.84
C SER A 87 16.60 -26.83 2.80
N ARG A 88 16.41 -25.71 2.07
CA ARG A 88 17.44 -24.67 1.84
C ARG A 88 18.74 -25.26 1.27
N SER A 89 18.61 -26.27 0.42
CA SER A 89 19.74 -26.99 -0.16
C SER A 89 19.40 -27.54 -1.54
N ALA A 90 20.43 -27.91 -2.29
CA ALA A 90 20.26 -28.55 -3.59
C ALA A 90 19.44 -29.84 -3.46
N VAL A 91 18.46 -30.01 -4.36
CA VAL A 91 17.63 -31.21 -4.47
C VAL A 91 17.85 -31.83 -5.83
N ILE A 92 18.26 -33.10 -5.84
CA ILE A 92 18.42 -33.92 -7.04
C ILE A 92 17.36 -35.01 -7.04
N SER A 93 16.77 -35.25 -8.20
CA SER A 93 15.97 -36.44 -8.50
C SER A 93 16.38 -37.00 -9.85
N ASN A 94 16.90 -38.23 -9.84
CA ASN A 94 17.33 -38.92 -11.07
C ASN A 94 16.20 -39.72 -11.73
N SER A 95 15.02 -39.79 -11.09
CA SER A 95 13.79 -40.32 -11.68
C SER A 95 12.62 -39.66 -10.96
N ILE A 96 12.03 -38.62 -11.56
CA ILE A 96 10.88 -37.90 -11.00
C ILE A 96 9.70 -38.85 -10.81
N ALA A 97 9.52 -39.81 -11.73
CA ALA A 97 8.43 -40.77 -11.67
C ALA A 97 8.49 -41.67 -10.42
N ASP A 98 9.70 -41.96 -9.91
CA ASP A 98 9.92 -42.80 -8.74
C ASP A 98 10.14 -42.00 -7.44
N ASP A 99 10.21 -40.66 -7.53
CA ASP A 99 10.49 -39.80 -6.39
C ASP A 99 9.21 -39.56 -5.57
N LYS A 100 9.23 -39.98 -4.30
CA LYS A 100 8.10 -39.83 -3.37
C LYS A 100 7.72 -38.36 -3.10
N ARG A 101 8.60 -37.41 -3.38
CA ARG A 101 8.35 -35.97 -3.24
C ARG A 101 7.65 -35.39 -4.47
N ALA A 102 7.62 -36.10 -5.59
CA ALA A 102 6.95 -35.64 -6.79
C ALA A 102 5.42 -35.70 -6.64
N ILE A 103 4.75 -34.66 -7.12
CA ILE A 103 3.27 -34.53 -7.06
C ILE A 103 2.61 -34.72 -8.43
N GLY A 104 3.40 -35.11 -9.44
CA GLY A 104 2.96 -35.24 -10.83
C GLY A 104 3.02 -33.92 -11.62
N PHE A 105 2.51 -33.96 -12.84
CA PHE A 105 2.47 -32.83 -13.76
C PHE A 105 1.02 -32.49 -14.11
N PRO A 106 0.68 -31.20 -14.28
CA PRO A 106 -0.66 -30.80 -14.73
C PRO A 106 -0.91 -31.21 -16.19
N PRO A 107 -2.16 -31.17 -16.67
CA PRO A 107 -2.48 -31.41 -18.08
C PRO A 107 -1.66 -30.52 -19.02
N ASN A 108 -1.31 -31.04 -20.19
CA ASN A 108 -0.50 -30.37 -21.22
C ASN A 108 0.95 -30.02 -20.83
N HIS A 109 1.39 -30.36 -19.63
CA HIS A 109 2.78 -30.18 -19.22
C HIS A 109 3.67 -31.29 -19.78
N PRO A 110 4.87 -30.95 -20.31
CA PRO A 110 5.82 -31.96 -20.76
C PRO A 110 6.25 -32.87 -19.60
N THR A 111 6.29 -34.18 -19.85
CA THR A 111 6.81 -35.12 -18.84
C THR A 111 8.32 -34.96 -18.72
N MET A 112 8.81 -34.77 -17.51
CA MET A 112 10.24 -34.66 -17.21
C MET A 112 10.74 -35.90 -16.46
N LYS A 113 11.99 -36.29 -16.68
CA LYS A 113 12.61 -37.47 -16.07
C LYS A 113 13.53 -37.14 -14.91
N HIS A 114 14.38 -36.13 -15.08
CA HIS A 114 15.42 -35.74 -14.11
C HIS A 114 15.16 -34.32 -13.61
N PHE A 115 15.47 -34.06 -12.34
CA PHE A 115 15.33 -32.76 -11.71
C PHE A 115 16.59 -32.41 -10.91
N LEU A 116 17.04 -31.17 -11.06
CA LEU A 116 18.00 -30.55 -10.16
C LEU A 116 17.50 -29.14 -9.84
N GLY A 117 17.30 -28.85 -8.56
CA GLY A 117 16.89 -27.52 -8.09
C GLY A 117 17.75 -27.02 -6.94
N VAL A 118 17.97 -25.72 -6.88
CA VAL A 118 18.71 -25.04 -5.81
C VAL A 118 17.94 -23.81 -5.32
N PRO A 119 18.04 -23.43 -4.04
CA PRO A 119 17.38 -22.26 -3.53
C PRO A 119 18.15 -20.98 -3.92
N ILE A 120 17.42 -19.88 -4.12
CA ILE A 120 17.98 -18.53 -4.16
C ILE A 120 17.83 -17.97 -2.75
N ILE A 121 18.95 -17.74 -2.06
CA ILE A 121 18.95 -17.31 -0.65
C ILE A 121 19.61 -15.95 -0.51
N THR A 122 18.91 -15.01 0.13
CA THR A 122 19.44 -13.67 0.48
C THR A 122 19.34 -13.49 1.99
N GLY A 123 20.49 -13.45 2.68
CA GLY A 123 20.53 -13.45 4.15
C GLY A 123 19.91 -14.72 4.73
N GLU A 124 18.95 -14.58 5.64
CA GLU A 124 18.23 -15.72 6.25
C GLU A 124 16.97 -16.15 5.48
N ARG A 125 16.67 -15.50 4.35
CA ARG A 125 15.42 -15.69 3.61
C ARG A 125 15.65 -16.39 2.27
N VAL A 126 14.77 -17.34 1.95
CA VAL A 126 14.70 -17.94 0.61
C VAL A 126 13.85 -17.03 -0.26
N PHE A 127 14.44 -16.48 -1.31
CA PHE A 127 13.74 -15.65 -2.29
C PHE A 127 12.98 -16.49 -3.31
N GLY A 128 13.47 -17.70 -3.56
CA GLY A 128 12.95 -18.52 -4.65
C GLY A 128 13.77 -19.77 -4.88
N ASN A 129 13.61 -20.35 -6.05
CA ASN A 129 14.40 -21.48 -6.52
C ASN A 129 14.77 -21.32 -7.99
N ILE A 130 15.88 -21.94 -8.37
CA ILE A 130 16.27 -22.18 -9.76
C ILE A 130 16.28 -23.68 -9.94
N TYR A 131 15.70 -24.19 -11.02
CA TYR A 131 15.82 -25.60 -11.34
C TYR A 131 15.94 -25.85 -12.83
N VAL A 132 16.48 -27.03 -13.13
CA VAL A 132 16.62 -27.57 -14.48
C VAL A 132 16.06 -28.99 -14.55
N THR A 133 15.59 -29.35 -15.74
CA THR A 133 15.13 -30.71 -16.02
C THR A 133 15.63 -31.22 -17.35
N ASP A 134 15.88 -32.53 -17.38
CA ASP A 134 16.29 -33.33 -18.53
C ASP A 134 17.50 -32.76 -19.28
N ARG A 135 18.69 -33.28 -18.97
CA ARG A 135 19.87 -33.01 -19.79
C ARG A 135 19.65 -33.48 -21.23
N LEU A 136 20.21 -32.73 -22.19
CA LEU A 136 20.11 -33.04 -23.61
C LEU A 136 20.83 -34.35 -24.01
N ASP A 137 21.74 -34.85 -23.17
CA ASP A 137 22.40 -36.15 -23.31
C ASP A 137 21.67 -37.29 -22.56
N ASP A 138 20.49 -37.02 -21.99
CA ASP A 138 19.63 -37.93 -21.21
C ASP A 138 20.35 -38.56 -20.00
N GLN A 139 21.46 -37.97 -19.53
CA GLN A 139 22.14 -38.41 -18.32
C GLN A 139 21.54 -37.75 -17.06
N PRO A 140 21.65 -38.41 -15.89
CA PRO A 140 21.36 -37.78 -14.60
C PRO A 140 22.26 -36.56 -14.33
N PHE A 141 21.80 -35.66 -13.46
CA PHE A 141 22.60 -34.51 -13.03
C PHE A 141 23.73 -34.95 -12.09
N ASP A 142 24.89 -34.32 -12.24
CA ASP A 142 26.08 -34.60 -11.42
C ASP A 142 26.45 -33.41 -10.50
N GLN A 143 27.53 -33.56 -9.73
CA GLN A 143 27.99 -32.52 -8.81
C GLN A 143 28.51 -31.26 -9.51
N ILE A 144 28.89 -31.35 -10.79
CA ILE A 144 29.29 -30.18 -11.57
C ILE A 144 28.04 -29.36 -11.92
N ASP A 145 26.94 -30.03 -12.27
CA ASP A 145 25.66 -29.35 -12.53
C ASP A 145 25.13 -28.64 -11.28
N VAL A 146 25.24 -29.29 -10.11
CA VAL A 146 24.92 -28.68 -8.80
C VAL A 146 25.75 -27.42 -8.59
N ALA A 147 27.07 -27.51 -8.75
CA ALA A 147 27.97 -26.37 -8.54
C ALA A 147 27.68 -25.20 -9.50
N ILE A 148 27.28 -25.49 -10.75
CA ILE A 148 26.86 -24.47 -11.71
C ILE A 148 25.61 -23.75 -11.21
N LEU A 149 24.57 -24.50 -10.82
CA LEU A 149 23.31 -23.92 -10.35
C LEU A 149 23.50 -23.13 -9.05
N GLU A 150 24.25 -23.65 -8.09
CA GLU A 150 24.54 -22.93 -6.83
C GLU A 150 25.31 -21.62 -7.08
N THR A 151 26.25 -21.62 -8.03
CA THR A 151 26.99 -20.41 -8.41
C THR A 151 26.06 -19.37 -9.04
N LEU A 152 25.19 -19.80 -9.97
CA LEU A 152 24.20 -18.92 -10.59
C LEU A 152 23.18 -18.40 -9.57
N ALA A 153 22.69 -19.24 -8.66
CA ALA A 153 21.77 -18.86 -7.60
C ALA A 153 22.38 -17.86 -6.61
N THR A 154 23.67 -18.01 -6.31
CA THR A 154 24.41 -17.04 -5.48
C THR A 154 24.52 -15.69 -6.17
N GLY A 155 24.88 -15.67 -7.47
CA GLY A 155 24.93 -14.43 -8.25
C GLY A 155 23.56 -13.77 -8.39
N ALA A 156 22.51 -14.57 -8.62
CA ALA A 156 21.14 -14.12 -8.69
C ALA A 156 20.66 -13.46 -7.40
N SER A 157 20.99 -14.07 -6.25
CA SER A 157 20.68 -13.49 -4.93
C SER A 157 21.29 -12.09 -4.77
N ALA A 158 22.53 -11.89 -5.21
CA ALA A 158 23.17 -10.58 -5.12
C ALA A 158 22.49 -9.54 -6.02
N VAL A 159 22.11 -9.91 -7.25
CA VAL A 159 21.44 -9.01 -8.20
C VAL A 159 20.03 -8.66 -7.71
N ILE A 160 19.23 -9.66 -7.35
CA ILE A 160 17.87 -9.49 -6.83
C ILE A 160 17.90 -8.64 -5.55
N GLY A 161 18.80 -8.97 -4.60
CA GLY A 161 18.99 -8.17 -3.40
C GLY A 161 19.33 -6.71 -3.69
N ASN A 162 20.16 -6.45 -4.70
CA ASN A 162 20.51 -5.09 -5.12
C ASN A 162 19.31 -4.35 -5.75
N LEU A 163 18.55 -5.01 -6.62
CA LEU A 163 17.36 -4.42 -7.25
C LEU A 163 16.29 -4.07 -6.22
N LEU A 164 16.01 -4.97 -5.28
CA LEU A 164 15.06 -4.74 -4.19
C LEU A 164 15.52 -3.59 -3.28
N LEU A 165 16.81 -3.57 -2.91
CA LEU A 165 17.37 -2.48 -2.12
C LEU A 165 17.27 -1.13 -2.85
N ARG A 166 17.59 -1.10 -4.15
CA ARG A 166 17.45 0.11 -4.98
C ARG A 166 16.00 0.58 -5.04
N GLN A 167 15.06 -0.32 -5.23
CA GLN A 167 13.63 0.03 -5.27
C GLN A 167 13.17 0.59 -3.92
N ALA A 168 13.61 0.01 -2.80
CA ALA A 168 13.34 0.52 -1.47
C ALA A 168 13.94 1.92 -1.25
N LEU A 169 15.19 2.15 -1.68
CA LEU A 169 15.84 3.45 -1.61
C LEU A 169 15.15 4.51 -2.47
N MET A 170 14.76 4.17 -3.71
CA MET A 170 14.03 5.10 -4.58
C MET A 170 12.68 5.48 -3.97
N ARG A 171 11.94 4.52 -3.43
CA ARG A 171 10.68 4.79 -2.71
C ARG A 171 10.94 5.71 -1.52
N ALA A 172 11.94 5.42 -0.69
CA ALA A 172 12.30 6.26 0.45
C ALA A 172 12.71 7.68 0.02
N GLN A 173 13.44 7.82 -1.08
CA GLN A 173 13.86 9.12 -1.62
C GLN A 173 12.68 9.92 -2.17
N VAL A 174 11.76 9.28 -2.91
CA VAL A 174 10.54 9.94 -3.40
C VAL A 174 9.71 10.44 -2.23
N GLU A 175 9.61 9.66 -1.15
CA GLU A 175 8.90 10.08 0.06
C GLU A 175 9.61 11.21 0.82
N ASP A 176 10.95 11.20 0.88
CA ASP A 176 11.73 12.29 1.47
C ASP A 176 11.62 13.59 0.65
N ASP A 177 11.72 13.48 -0.69
CA ASP A 177 11.55 14.62 -1.60
C ASP A 177 10.12 15.18 -1.51
N ARG A 178 9.09 14.34 -1.44
CA ARG A 178 7.71 14.76 -1.18
C ARG A 178 7.59 15.52 0.13
N THR A 179 8.19 15.01 1.20
CA THR A 179 8.17 15.64 2.53
C THR A 179 8.89 16.99 2.53
N ARG A 180 10.05 17.07 1.88
CA ARG A 180 10.83 18.32 1.75
C ARG A 180 10.04 19.36 0.96
N ILE A 181 9.49 18.97 -0.20
CA ILE A 181 8.68 19.85 -1.05
C ILE A 181 7.43 20.32 -0.30
N ALA A 182 6.73 19.43 0.40
CA ALA A 182 5.56 19.77 1.22
C ALA A 182 5.91 20.82 2.29
N ARG A 183 7.03 20.65 3.00
CA ARG A 183 7.52 21.59 4.02
C ARG A 183 7.93 22.94 3.44
N ASP A 184 8.69 22.94 2.34
CA ASP A 184 9.17 24.16 1.70
C ASP A 184 8.02 24.97 1.07
N LEU A 185 7.02 24.29 0.49
CA LEU A 185 5.79 24.90 0.01
C LEU A 185 4.95 25.45 1.16
N HIS A 186 4.80 24.68 2.26
CA HIS A 186 4.04 25.09 3.45
C HIS A 186 4.60 26.37 4.07
N ASP A 187 5.91 26.44 4.30
CA ASP A 187 6.48 27.54 5.07
C ASP A 187 6.60 28.83 4.27
N ASP A 188 6.97 28.80 2.99
CA ASP A 188 7.17 30.05 2.23
C ASP A 188 5.89 30.55 1.56
N ILE A 189 5.05 29.67 1.01
CA ILE A 189 3.86 30.10 0.23
C ILE A 189 2.71 30.48 1.16
N ILE A 190 2.40 29.68 2.19
CA ILE A 190 1.28 29.98 3.10
C ILE A 190 1.56 31.27 3.88
N GLN A 191 2.79 31.48 4.35
CA GLN A 191 3.15 32.72 5.07
C GLN A 191 3.03 33.96 4.18
N ARG A 192 3.42 33.87 2.90
CA ARG A 192 3.27 34.97 1.93
C ARG A 192 1.82 35.26 1.61
N LEU A 193 1.00 34.23 1.41
CA LEU A 193 -0.44 34.37 1.18
C LEU A 193 -1.12 35.01 2.40
N PHE A 194 -0.76 34.60 3.61
CA PHE A 194 -1.28 35.20 4.84
C PHE A 194 -0.88 36.68 4.97
N ALA A 195 0.37 37.02 4.63
CA ALA A 195 0.85 38.40 4.62
C ALA A 195 0.09 39.28 3.60
N VAL A 196 -0.22 38.74 2.41
CA VAL A 196 -1.06 39.42 1.41
C VAL A 196 -2.49 39.61 1.95
N GLY A 197 -3.07 38.58 2.57
CA GLY A 197 -4.39 38.68 3.23
C GLY A 197 -4.44 39.79 4.28
N LEU A 198 -3.42 39.90 5.15
CA LEU A 198 -3.30 40.98 6.14
C LEU A 198 -3.18 42.36 5.50
N GLN A 199 -2.42 42.51 4.41
CA GLN A 199 -2.31 43.78 3.68
C GLN A 199 -3.64 44.20 3.07
N LEU A 200 -4.39 43.25 2.51
CA LEU A 200 -5.72 43.51 1.95
C LEU A 200 -6.73 43.89 3.04
N GLN A 201 -6.71 43.20 4.19
CA GLN A 201 -7.54 43.55 5.34
C GLN A 201 -7.22 44.96 5.87
N ALA A 202 -5.94 45.34 5.94
CA ALA A 202 -5.51 46.66 6.38
C ALA A 202 -5.92 47.78 5.40
N ALA A 203 -6.03 47.47 4.10
CA ALA A 203 -6.51 48.41 3.08
C ALA A 203 -8.04 48.59 3.08
N LEU A 204 -8.77 47.61 3.62
CA LEU A 204 -10.24 47.56 3.57
C LEU A 204 -10.96 48.78 4.20
N PRO A 205 -10.54 49.32 5.36
CA PRO A 205 -11.17 50.51 5.95
C PRO A 205 -11.06 51.77 5.09
N SER A 206 -10.02 51.87 4.25
CA SER A 206 -9.77 53.02 3.38
C SER A 206 -10.65 53.04 2.12
N LEU A 207 -11.29 51.92 1.79
CA LEU A 207 -12.11 51.73 0.58
C LEU A 207 -13.60 51.99 0.81
N GLN A 208 -14.00 52.36 2.03
CA GLN A 208 -15.41 52.55 2.37
C GLN A 208 -16.07 53.53 1.39
N ARG A 209 -17.14 53.04 0.74
CA ARG A 209 -17.98 53.70 -0.30
C ARG A 209 -17.65 53.41 -1.78
N THR A 210 -16.77 52.45 -2.09
CA THR A 210 -16.51 52.03 -3.48
C THR A 210 -16.84 50.55 -3.72
N ASP A 211 -17.14 50.18 -4.97
CA ASP A 211 -17.26 48.76 -5.39
C ASP A 211 -15.98 47.96 -5.09
N GLY A 212 -14.82 48.62 -5.02
CA GLY A 212 -13.53 48.03 -4.66
C GLY A 212 -13.52 47.34 -3.30
N ALA A 213 -14.29 47.81 -2.32
CA ALA A 213 -14.38 47.17 -1.01
C ALA A 213 -15.06 45.78 -1.05
N ARG A 214 -15.91 45.51 -2.05
CA ARG A 214 -16.50 44.18 -2.27
C ARG A 214 -15.48 43.23 -2.92
N PHE A 215 -14.75 43.70 -3.93
CA PHE A 215 -13.71 42.92 -4.59
C PHE A 215 -12.58 42.51 -3.64
N VAL A 216 -12.13 43.42 -2.77
CA VAL A 216 -11.08 43.11 -1.78
C VAL A 216 -11.56 42.09 -0.75
N ARG A 217 -12.84 42.14 -0.33
CA ARG A 217 -13.42 41.13 0.55
C ARG A 217 -13.47 39.75 -0.11
N GLN A 218 -13.91 39.68 -1.37
CA GLN A 218 -13.90 38.43 -2.12
C GLN A 218 -12.49 37.87 -2.28
N ALA A 219 -11.51 38.72 -2.59
CA ALA A 219 -10.12 38.30 -2.72
C ALA A 219 -9.54 37.73 -1.42
N ILE A 220 -9.91 38.28 -0.26
CA ILE A 220 -9.53 37.74 1.05
C ILE A 220 -10.16 36.35 1.28
N GLU A 221 -11.46 36.20 0.98
CA GLU A 221 -12.16 34.91 1.10
C GLU A 221 -11.56 33.85 0.18
N ASP A 222 -11.25 34.20 -1.07
CA ASP A 222 -10.61 33.30 -2.04
C ASP A 222 -9.19 32.91 -1.60
N LEU A 223 -8.43 33.84 -1.00
CA LEU A 223 -7.11 33.58 -0.40
C LEU A 223 -7.19 32.62 0.78
N ASP A 224 -8.14 32.83 1.69
CA ASP A 224 -8.35 31.96 2.85
C ASP A 224 -8.80 30.55 2.41
N ALA A 225 -9.65 30.46 1.38
CA ALA A 225 -10.06 29.20 0.77
C ALA A 225 -8.87 28.46 0.13
N ALA A 226 -8.05 29.16 -0.66
CA ALA A 226 -6.86 28.58 -1.29
C ALA A 226 -5.80 28.13 -0.26
N ILE A 227 -5.60 28.89 0.82
CA ILE A 227 -4.76 28.48 1.96
C ILE A 227 -5.32 27.19 2.58
N GLY A 228 -6.64 27.10 2.73
CA GLY A 228 -7.33 25.90 3.19
C GLY A 228 -7.08 24.67 2.31
N GLU A 229 -7.25 24.81 1.00
CA GLU A 229 -7.03 23.74 0.01
C GLU A 229 -5.58 23.25 -0.05
N ILE A 230 -4.62 24.18 -0.04
CA ILE A 230 -3.19 23.85 0.01
C ILE A 230 -2.88 23.07 1.28
N ARG A 231 -3.41 23.51 2.43
CA ARG A 231 -3.20 22.85 3.72
C ARG A 231 -3.77 21.43 3.71
N THR A 232 -4.98 21.23 3.18
CA THR A 232 -5.60 19.91 3.04
C THR A 232 -4.77 18.99 2.13
N THR A 233 -4.36 19.48 0.96
CA THR A 233 -3.55 18.71 0.00
C THR A 233 -2.18 18.31 0.57
N ILE A 234 -1.50 19.24 1.26
CA ILE A 234 -0.21 18.99 1.93
C ILE A 234 -0.39 17.93 3.04
N PHE A 235 -1.45 18.00 3.83
CA PHE A 235 -1.69 17.02 4.89
C PHE A 235 -2.15 15.65 4.36
N GLU A 236 -2.87 15.58 3.23
CA GLU A 236 -3.17 14.32 2.53
C GLU A 236 -1.90 13.63 2.03
N LEU A 237 -0.94 14.40 1.51
CA LEU A 237 0.39 13.90 1.14
C LEU A 237 1.16 13.36 2.35
N GLU A 238 1.05 13.99 3.52
CA GLU A 238 1.69 13.54 4.77
C GLU A 238 0.95 12.37 5.46
N ALA A 239 -0.36 12.22 5.25
CA ALA A 239 -1.22 11.23 5.93
C ALA A 239 -1.13 9.81 5.35
N SER A 240 -0.37 9.59 4.26
CA SER A 240 -0.11 8.26 3.67
C SER A 240 0.73 7.32 4.57
N ARG A 241 0.99 7.70 5.83
CA ARG A 241 1.89 7.02 6.78
C ARG A 241 1.23 5.99 7.70
N GLY A 242 -0.01 5.57 7.48
CA GLY A 242 -0.67 4.42 8.16
C GLY A 242 -0.48 4.33 9.69
N ASP A 243 -1.52 4.69 10.45
CA ASP A 243 -1.66 4.65 11.95
C ASP A 243 -1.74 6.02 12.66
N SER A 244 -2.02 7.13 11.96
CA SER A 244 -2.37 8.39 12.65
C SER A 244 -3.87 8.46 12.96
N PRO A 245 -4.29 9.00 14.13
CA PRO A 245 -5.70 9.25 14.43
C PRO A 245 -6.43 10.04 13.34
N ARG A 246 -5.76 11.03 12.72
CA ARG A 246 -6.33 11.76 11.57
C ARG A 246 -6.59 10.87 10.36
N ALA A 247 -5.63 10.02 9.98
CA ALA A 247 -5.77 9.13 8.83
C ALA A 247 -6.92 8.14 9.04
N GLU A 248 -7.05 7.55 10.23
CA GLU A 248 -8.16 6.63 10.54
C GLU A 248 -9.53 7.31 10.49
N ILE A 249 -9.61 8.57 10.94
CA ILE A 249 -10.83 9.37 10.88
C ILE A 249 -11.22 9.72 9.44
N LEU A 250 -10.24 10.15 8.63
CA LEU A 250 -10.45 10.46 7.22
C LEU A 250 -10.90 9.23 6.45
N ASP A 251 -10.20 8.09 6.62
CA ASP A 251 -10.55 6.82 6.00
C ASP A 251 -11.96 6.34 6.40
N LEU A 252 -12.30 6.38 7.69
CA LEU A 252 -13.64 6.02 8.15
C LEU A 252 -14.72 6.90 7.52
N THR A 253 -14.50 8.22 7.52
CA THR A 253 -15.48 9.19 7.00
C THR A 253 -15.70 8.98 5.51
N SER A 254 -14.62 8.88 4.74
CA SER A 254 -14.70 8.72 3.29
C SER A 254 -15.32 7.38 2.88
N ARG A 255 -14.94 6.27 3.53
CA ARG A 255 -15.53 4.95 3.25
C ARG A 255 -17.04 4.92 3.46
N LEU A 256 -17.54 5.56 4.52
CA LEU A 256 -18.98 5.61 4.80
C LEU A 256 -19.72 6.51 3.80
N CYS A 257 -19.15 7.67 3.47
CA CYS A 257 -19.79 8.64 2.58
C CYS A 257 -19.81 8.17 1.11
N MET A 258 -18.74 7.52 0.64
CA MET A 258 -18.64 6.99 -0.72
C MET A 258 -19.74 5.98 -1.04
N ILE A 259 -20.05 5.06 -0.11
CA ILE A 259 -21.11 4.05 -0.30
C ILE A 259 -22.49 4.72 -0.42
N ALA A 260 -22.69 5.84 0.29
CA ALA A 260 -23.95 6.56 0.34
C ALA A 260 -24.08 7.68 -0.72
N GLY A 261 -23.02 8.02 -1.43
CA GLY A 261 -23.00 9.14 -2.38
C GLY A 261 -23.03 10.53 -1.72
N LEU A 262 -22.58 10.63 -0.47
CA LEU A 262 -22.57 11.86 0.32
C LEU A 262 -21.24 12.60 0.11
N ARG A 263 -21.26 13.92 -0.11
CA ARG A 263 -20.02 14.72 -0.25
C ARG A 263 -19.52 15.16 1.13
N GLU A 264 -18.36 14.65 1.55
CA GLU A 264 -17.78 14.96 2.85
C GLU A 264 -16.76 16.11 2.83
N HIS A 265 -16.71 16.88 3.91
CA HIS A 265 -15.67 17.85 4.19
C HIS A 265 -15.20 17.73 5.65
N VAL A 266 -13.95 17.31 5.86
CA VAL A 266 -13.39 17.07 7.19
C VAL A 266 -12.39 18.15 7.57
N VAL A 267 -12.56 18.76 8.74
CA VAL A 267 -11.67 19.81 9.27
C VAL A 267 -11.11 19.37 10.61
N PHE A 268 -9.79 19.51 10.77
CA PHE A 268 -9.12 19.29 12.04
C PHE A 268 -8.61 20.59 12.65
N SER A 269 -8.70 20.72 13.97
CA SER A 269 -8.13 21.83 14.73
C SER A 269 -7.44 21.32 15.99
N GLY A 270 -6.23 21.82 16.26
CA GLY A 270 -5.40 21.38 17.38
C GLY A 270 -4.60 20.09 17.13
N PRO A 271 -3.84 19.62 18.14
CA PRO A 271 -2.83 18.59 17.99
C PRO A 271 -3.42 17.17 18.12
N ILE A 272 -4.23 16.79 17.12
CA ILE A 272 -4.97 15.52 17.06
C ILE A 272 -4.07 14.31 17.27
N ASP A 273 -2.98 14.21 16.50
CA ASP A 273 -2.16 12.99 16.46
C ASP A 273 -1.27 12.80 17.69
N THR A 274 -1.06 13.85 18.50
CA THR A 274 -0.23 13.76 19.71
C THR A 274 -1.04 13.71 21.00
N LEU A 275 -2.23 14.31 21.05
CA LEU A 275 -3.06 14.31 22.26
C LEU A 275 -4.16 13.23 22.27
N LEU A 276 -4.55 12.66 21.12
CA LEU A 276 -5.49 11.55 21.13
C LEU A 276 -4.81 10.24 21.53
N THR A 277 -5.16 9.75 22.72
CA THR A 277 -4.81 8.40 23.16
C THR A 277 -5.59 7.34 22.39
N ASN A 278 -5.18 6.07 22.46
CA ASN A 278 -5.89 4.95 21.80
C ASN A 278 -7.36 4.83 22.25
N SER A 279 -7.67 5.10 23.52
CA SER A 279 -9.05 5.09 24.03
C SER A 279 -9.88 6.22 23.41
N THR A 280 -9.35 7.44 23.39
CA THR A 280 -10.07 8.61 22.87
C THR A 280 -10.20 8.56 21.34
N LYS A 281 -9.19 8.01 20.64
CA LYS A 281 -9.25 7.69 19.22
C LYS A 281 -10.38 6.69 18.90
N SER A 282 -10.42 5.56 19.63
CA SER A 282 -11.47 4.54 19.44
C SER A 282 -12.87 5.10 19.71
N LEU A 283 -13.00 5.95 20.73
CA LEU A 283 -14.23 6.69 21.01
C LEU A 283 -14.61 7.60 19.84
N ALA A 284 -13.68 8.40 19.32
CA ALA A 284 -13.92 9.29 18.20
C ALA A 284 -14.42 8.55 16.95
N LEU A 285 -13.76 7.45 16.58
CA LEU A 285 -14.17 6.60 15.46
C LEU A 285 -15.55 5.99 15.66
N THR A 286 -15.86 5.57 16.89
CA THR A 286 -17.19 5.02 17.22
C THR A 286 -18.28 6.08 17.11
N VAL A 287 -18.03 7.28 17.63
CA VAL A 287 -18.98 8.41 17.57
C VAL A 287 -19.19 8.86 16.13
N LEU A 288 -18.12 9.02 15.36
CA LEU A 288 -18.21 9.38 13.94
C LEU A 288 -19.01 8.36 13.14
N ARG A 289 -18.72 7.06 13.31
CA ARG A 289 -19.45 6.00 12.61
C ARG A 289 -20.94 6.09 12.88
N GLU A 290 -21.34 6.28 14.14
CA GLU A 290 -22.75 6.39 14.52
C GLU A 290 -23.41 7.63 13.92
N LEU A 291 -22.76 8.80 14.05
CA LEU A 291 -23.27 10.06 13.52
C LEU A 291 -23.44 10.03 12.00
N ILE A 292 -22.43 9.57 11.28
CA ILE A 292 -22.46 9.47 9.81
C ILE A 292 -23.51 8.46 9.37
N THR A 293 -23.62 7.31 10.04
CA THR A 293 -24.65 6.31 9.72
C THR A 293 -26.06 6.86 9.95
N ASN A 294 -26.26 7.71 10.97
CA ASN A 294 -27.54 8.38 11.20
C ASN A 294 -27.87 9.35 10.07
N VAL A 295 -26.90 10.14 9.60
CA VAL A 295 -27.09 11.02 8.44
C VAL A 295 -27.49 10.20 7.20
N ILE A 296 -26.72 9.14 6.89
CA ILE A 296 -26.99 8.26 5.73
C ILE A 296 -28.39 7.65 5.77
N LYS A 297 -28.86 7.24 6.95
CA LYS A 297 -30.16 6.57 7.09
C LYS A 297 -31.36 7.51 7.16
N HIS A 298 -31.17 8.73 7.68
CA HIS A 298 -32.28 9.55 8.14
C HIS A 298 -32.31 10.98 7.59
N ALA A 299 -31.20 11.51 7.05
CA ALA A 299 -31.13 12.92 6.69
C ALA A 299 -31.49 13.21 5.21
N ASP A 300 -31.35 12.26 4.29
CA ASP A 300 -31.43 12.53 2.83
C ASP A 300 -30.56 13.74 2.43
N ALA A 301 -29.33 13.75 2.95
CA ALA A 301 -28.36 14.84 2.81
C ALA A 301 -27.47 14.65 1.57
N ASN A 302 -26.98 15.75 1.00
CA ASN A 302 -26.01 15.76 -0.09
C ASN A 302 -24.60 16.12 0.39
N GLU A 303 -24.49 16.84 1.50
CA GLU A 303 -23.23 17.31 2.06
C GLU A 303 -23.11 16.99 3.55
N LEU A 304 -21.91 16.60 3.96
CA LEU A 304 -21.55 16.30 5.34
C LEU A 304 -20.28 17.07 5.71
N ARG A 305 -20.38 17.93 6.72
CA ARG A 305 -19.20 18.56 7.34
C ARG A 305 -18.89 17.89 8.66
N VAL A 306 -17.64 17.46 8.83
CA VAL A 306 -17.10 16.93 10.08
C VAL A 306 -16.00 17.87 10.57
N GLU A 307 -16.10 18.36 11.79
CA GLU A 307 -15.04 19.13 12.44
C GLU A 307 -14.58 18.41 13.70
N ILE A 308 -13.27 18.22 13.84
CA ILE A 308 -12.66 17.60 15.01
C ILE A 308 -11.65 18.56 15.61
N GLN A 309 -11.91 18.94 16.85
CA GLN A 309 -11.08 19.85 17.61
C GLN A 309 -10.54 19.14 18.85
N VAL A 310 -9.23 19.25 19.07
CA VAL A 310 -8.54 18.70 20.24
C VAL A 310 -7.79 19.85 20.91
N SER A 311 -8.12 20.12 22.17
CA SER A 311 -7.37 21.02 23.04
C SER A 311 -7.29 20.45 24.45
N ASP A 312 -8.07 20.98 25.40
CA ASP A 312 -8.30 20.36 26.71
C ASP A 312 -9.41 19.30 26.65
N ASN A 313 -10.21 19.33 25.57
CA ASN A 313 -11.30 18.41 25.30
C ASN A 313 -11.18 17.90 23.84
N LEU A 314 -11.68 16.70 23.57
CA LEU A 314 -12.05 16.26 22.24
C LEU A 314 -13.46 16.76 21.94
N LYS A 315 -13.61 17.54 20.87
CA LYS A 315 -14.88 17.99 20.32
C LYS A 315 -15.05 17.48 18.90
N ILE A 316 -16.15 16.80 18.64
CA ILE A 316 -16.57 16.33 17.31
C ILE A 316 -17.87 17.05 16.97
N LEU A 317 -17.88 17.73 15.82
CA LEU A 317 -19.05 18.38 15.25
C LEU A 317 -19.37 17.73 13.92
N VAL A 318 -20.61 17.29 13.73
CA VAL A 318 -21.12 16.77 12.46
C VAL A 318 -22.31 17.61 12.04
N VAL A 319 -22.28 18.11 10.82
CA VAL A 319 -23.34 18.94 10.22
C VAL A 319 -23.70 18.36 8.86
N ASP A 320 -24.99 18.20 8.61
CA ASP A 320 -25.54 17.81 7.30
C ASP A 320 -26.50 18.88 6.76
N ASP A 321 -26.82 18.79 5.48
CA ASP A 321 -27.76 19.68 4.77
C ASP A 321 -29.14 19.03 4.51
N GLY A 322 -29.46 17.94 5.21
CA GLY A 322 -30.64 17.13 4.98
C GLY A 322 -31.96 17.69 5.52
N ILE A 323 -32.94 16.81 5.70
CA ILE A 323 -34.30 17.14 6.15
C ILE A 323 -34.38 17.58 7.63
N GLY A 324 -33.28 17.45 8.38
CA GLY A 324 -33.19 17.82 9.79
C GLY A 324 -33.66 16.72 10.76
N ILE A 325 -33.90 17.11 12.01
CA ILE A 325 -34.25 16.18 13.09
C ILE A 325 -35.76 15.93 13.05
N SER A 326 -36.17 14.66 12.90
CA SER A 326 -37.57 14.27 13.00
C SER A 326 -38.06 14.31 14.45
N ASP A 327 -39.28 14.80 14.67
CA ASP A 327 -39.96 14.79 15.98
C ASP A 327 -40.49 13.39 16.37
N ASP A 328 -40.20 12.34 15.57
CA ASP A 328 -40.67 10.98 15.83
C ASP A 328 -39.91 10.33 17.01
N PRO A 329 -40.57 10.05 18.14
CA PRO A 329 -39.95 9.49 19.34
C PRO A 329 -39.45 8.04 19.17
N HIS A 330 -39.74 7.37 18.04
CA HIS A 330 -39.32 5.99 17.80
C HIS A 330 -37.92 5.85 17.13
N ILE A 331 -37.26 6.96 16.76
CA ILE A 331 -35.94 6.96 16.09
C ILE A 331 -34.75 7.00 17.11
N GLY A 332 -35.02 6.86 18.42
CA GLY A 332 -34.12 7.32 19.49
C GLY A 332 -32.91 6.46 19.90
N HIS A 333 -32.70 5.24 19.40
CA HIS A 333 -31.66 4.36 19.98
C HIS A 333 -30.21 4.87 19.76
N GLY A 334 -29.89 5.42 18.59
CA GLY A 334 -28.54 5.93 18.29
C GLY A 334 -28.18 7.19 19.07
N ILE A 335 -29.13 8.12 19.18
CA ILE A 335 -28.96 9.39 19.93
C ILE A 335 -28.83 9.11 21.43
N VAL A 336 -29.64 8.19 21.98
CA VAL A 336 -29.53 7.77 23.38
C VAL A 336 -28.17 7.13 23.66
N ASN A 337 -27.66 6.30 22.75
CA ASN A 337 -26.33 5.70 22.88
C ASN A 337 -25.21 6.74 22.86
N LEU A 338 -25.32 7.79 22.02
CA LEU A 338 -24.36 8.88 21.98
C LEU A 338 -24.39 9.74 23.25
N HIS A 339 -25.57 10.01 23.80
CA HIS A 339 -25.72 10.65 25.10
C HIS A 339 -25.05 9.84 26.22
N ALA A 340 -25.36 8.54 26.31
CA ALA A 340 -24.77 7.66 27.32
C ALA A 340 -23.24 7.62 27.20
N LYS A 341 -22.71 7.45 25.97
CA LYS A 341 -21.26 7.46 25.71
C LYS A 341 -20.60 8.77 26.15
N ALA A 342 -21.22 9.92 25.88
CA ALA A 342 -20.69 11.20 26.32
C ALA A 342 -20.64 11.28 27.84
N THR A 343 -21.73 10.91 28.51
CA THR A 343 -21.83 10.93 29.98
C THR A 343 -20.82 9.99 30.65
N ASP A 344 -20.65 8.78 30.11
CA ASP A 344 -19.68 7.79 30.60
C ASP A 344 -18.23 8.29 30.54
N HIS A 345 -17.94 9.21 29.62
CA HIS A 345 -16.63 9.84 29.46
C HIS A 345 -16.57 11.26 30.06
N GLY A 346 -17.51 11.63 30.94
CA GLY A 346 -17.52 12.92 31.63
C GLY A 346 -17.81 14.12 30.71
N GLY A 347 -18.40 13.86 29.55
CA GLY A 347 -18.67 14.82 28.51
C GLY A 347 -20.14 15.13 28.29
N SER A 348 -20.44 15.72 27.13
CA SER A 348 -21.79 16.07 26.70
C SER A 348 -22.01 15.77 25.22
N PHE A 349 -23.25 15.43 24.88
CA PHE A 349 -23.73 15.31 23.52
C PHE A 349 -24.94 16.22 23.34
N SER A 350 -25.04 16.86 22.18
CA SER A 350 -26.21 17.64 21.80
C SER A 350 -26.46 17.52 20.31
N ILE A 351 -27.73 17.59 19.93
CA ILE A 351 -28.16 17.63 18.53
C ILE A 351 -29.20 18.74 18.37
N ALA A 352 -29.07 19.54 17.31
CA ALA A 352 -29.95 20.66 17.02
C ALA A 352 -30.17 20.79 15.50
N ALA A 353 -31.16 21.58 15.08
CA ALA A 353 -31.32 21.93 13.68
C ALA A 353 -30.08 22.70 13.17
N GLY A 354 -29.65 22.39 11.95
CA GLY A 354 -28.54 23.07 11.30
C GLY A 354 -28.90 24.51 10.88
N PRO A 355 -27.92 25.43 10.83
CA PRO A 355 -28.17 26.85 10.55
C PRO A 355 -28.63 27.14 9.11
N LEU A 356 -28.47 26.18 8.18
CA LEU A 356 -28.80 26.31 6.76
C LEU A 356 -29.78 25.21 6.27
N GLY A 357 -30.34 24.41 7.19
CA GLY A 357 -30.97 23.12 6.89
C GLY A 357 -30.25 21.97 7.63
N GLY A 358 -30.83 20.76 7.61
CA GLY A 358 -30.22 19.56 8.19
C GLY A 358 -30.08 19.53 9.70
N SER A 359 -29.17 18.68 10.18
CA SER A 359 -28.89 18.51 11.60
C SER A 359 -27.47 18.92 11.97
N ARG A 360 -27.29 19.31 13.24
CA ARG A 360 -26.01 19.67 13.85
C ARG A 360 -25.83 18.87 15.13
N ALA A 361 -24.95 17.88 15.10
CA ALA A 361 -24.60 17.05 16.24
C ALA A 361 -23.23 17.46 16.81
N THR A 362 -23.16 17.70 18.12
CA THR A 362 -21.92 18.06 18.83
C THR A 362 -21.66 17.08 19.96
N PHE A 363 -20.49 16.45 19.95
CA PHE A 363 -20.00 15.55 20.99
C PHE A 363 -18.73 16.14 21.61
N ILE A 364 -18.67 16.24 22.95
CA ILE A 364 -17.55 16.85 23.67
C ILE A 364 -17.18 15.95 24.85
N VAL A 365 -15.92 15.58 24.99
CA VAL A 365 -15.39 14.86 26.16
C VAL A 365 -14.03 15.43 26.57
N PRO A 366 -13.69 15.45 27.87
CA PRO A 366 -12.34 15.76 28.34
C PRO A 366 -11.31 14.76 27.79
N LEU A 367 -10.07 15.22 27.60
CA LEU A 367 -8.94 14.39 27.16
C LEU A 367 -8.21 13.69 28.29
#